data_AF-A0AAX4L177-F1
#
_entry.id   AF-A0AAX4L177-F1
#
_cell.length_a   1.000
_cell.length_b   1.000
_cell.length_c   1.000
_cell.angle_alpha   90.00
_cell.angle_beta   90.00
_cell.angle_gamma   90.00
#
_symmetry.space_group_name_H-M   'P 1'
#
loop_
_entity.id
_entity.type
_entity.pdbx_description
1 polymer ?
#
loop_
_entity_poly.entity_id
_entity_poly.type
_entity_poly.pdbx_seq_one_letter_code
_entity_poly.pdbx_strand_id
1 'polypeptide(L)'
;MKIKIIYDNGQEEEVEMKKIEIVGNKDRSYAHYKYAQMNDEKILIFHIYLPTNEEPAMLPGNIEAEIRQRMAKVSSYVNVADDLIARARIAQIQPQKMSCAYCGDVGSNQYNGKIVCTSCFKYLIKYGENSKEFNEYLTRKLIDKWK
;
A
#
# COMPACT_ATOMS: atom_id res chain seq x y z
N MET A 1 -40.40 5.72 11.80
CA MET A 1 -40.68 6.89 10.94
C MET A 1 -41.12 6.37 9.59
N LYS A 2 -42.11 6.99 8.94
CA LYS A 2 -42.59 6.53 7.63
C LYS A 2 -42.23 7.54 6.54
N ILE A 3 -41.78 7.06 5.38
CA ILE A 3 -41.66 7.86 4.16
C ILE A 3 -42.72 7.38 3.19
N LYS A 4 -43.36 8.32 2.49
CA LYS A 4 -44.20 8.04 1.33
C LYS A 4 -43.45 8.44 0.06
N ILE A 5 -43.26 7.48 -0.84
CA ILE A 5 -42.64 7.67 -2.16
C ILE A 5 -43.79 7.80 -3.15
N ILE A 6 -43.81 8.89 -3.92
CA ILE A 6 -44.78 9.10 -5.00
C ILE A 6 -44.00 9.10 -6.30
N TYR A 7 -44.30 8.15 -7.17
CA TYR A 7 -43.68 8.00 -8.48
C TYR A 7 -44.40 8.86 -9.53
N ASP A 8 -43.71 9.23 -10.60
CA ASP A 8 -44.27 10.08 -11.67
C ASP A 8 -45.49 9.46 -12.37
N ASN A 9 -45.64 8.14 -12.28
CA ASN A 9 -46.80 7.40 -12.78
C ASN A 9 -48.00 7.42 -11.81
N GLY A 10 -47.90 8.17 -10.70
CA GLY A 10 -48.92 8.26 -9.66
C GLY A 10 -48.95 7.08 -8.68
N GLN A 11 -48.05 6.11 -8.80
CA GLN A 11 -47.92 5.04 -7.80
C GLN A 11 -47.37 5.59 -6.50
N GLU A 12 -47.83 5.02 -5.39
CA GLU A 12 -47.40 5.40 -4.05
C GLU A 12 -46.89 4.18 -3.29
N GLU A 13 -45.78 4.33 -2.58
CA GLU A 13 -45.22 3.31 -1.71
C GLU A 13 -44.92 3.92 -0.34
N GLU A 14 -45.36 3.26 0.73
CA GLU A 14 -44.98 3.63 2.09
C GLU A 14 -43.89 2.71 2.60
N VAL A 15 -42.80 3.30 3.09
CA VAL A 15 -41.69 2.58 3.69
C VAL A 15 -41.51 2.99 5.15
N GLU A 16 -41.37 2.00 6.02
CA GLU A 16 -41.05 2.23 7.42
C GLU A 16 -39.54 2.20 7.64
N MET A 17 -38.99 3.32 8.08
CA MET A 17 -37.58 3.44 8.40
C MET A 17 -37.28 3.04 9.84
N LYS A 18 -36.18 2.31 10.01
CA LYS A 18 -35.62 1.96 11.31
C LYS A 18 -34.62 3.03 11.75
N LYS A 19 -34.70 3.43 13.01
CA LYS A 19 -33.66 4.23 13.67
C LYS A 19 -32.44 3.34 13.89
N ILE A 20 -31.29 3.77 13.42
CA ILE A 20 -30.04 2.99 13.51
C ILE A 20 -29.16 3.51 14.64
N GLU A 21 -28.98 4.82 14.71
CA GLU A 21 -28.05 5.44 15.66
C GLU A 21 -28.43 6.89 15.94
N ILE A 22 -27.80 7.47 16.96
CA ILE A 22 -27.83 8.91 17.22
C ILE A 22 -26.42 9.42 16.97
N VAL A 23 -26.27 10.24 15.96
CA VAL A 23 -25.02 10.89 15.57
C VAL A 23 -25.08 12.33 16.04
N GLY A 24 -24.02 12.82 16.67
CA GLY A 24 -23.99 14.20 17.14
C GLY A 24 -22.59 14.76 17.25
N ASN A 25 -22.51 16.09 17.28
CA ASN A 25 -21.34 16.80 17.78
C ASN A 25 -21.66 17.35 19.20
N LYS A 26 -20.71 18.06 19.81
CA LYS A 26 -20.88 18.66 21.15
C LYS A 26 -22.08 19.60 21.30
N ASP A 27 -22.65 20.09 20.20
CA ASP A 27 -23.67 21.15 20.17
C ASP A 27 -25.04 20.64 19.71
N ARG A 28 -25.12 19.56 18.90
CA ARG A 28 -26.38 19.01 18.37
C ARG A 28 -26.30 17.50 18.11
N SER A 29 -27.40 16.82 18.44
CA SER A 29 -27.63 15.41 18.13
C SER A 29 -28.67 15.24 17.02
N TYR A 30 -28.49 14.19 16.22
CA TYR A 30 -29.37 13.79 15.13
C TYR A 30 -29.67 12.29 15.23
N ALA A 31 -30.93 11.93 15.18
CA ALA A 31 -31.37 10.55 15.00
C ALA A 31 -31.21 10.17 13.53
N HIS A 32 -30.39 9.16 13.26
CA HIS A 32 -30.21 8.61 11.92
C HIS A 32 -31.20 7.47 11.69
N TYR A 33 -32.05 7.65 10.68
CA TYR A 33 -32.94 6.62 10.16
C TYR A 33 -32.37 6.11 8.83
N LYS A 34 -32.33 4.80 8.67
CA LYS A 34 -31.89 4.15 7.43
C LYS A 34 -32.97 3.21 6.90
N TYR A 35 -33.14 3.24 5.59
CA TYR A 35 -33.88 2.23 4.84
C TYR A 35 -33.06 1.85 3.61
N ALA A 36 -32.91 0.55 3.39
CA ALA A 36 -32.21 0.02 2.22
C ALA A 36 -32.98 -1.20 1.71
N GLN A 37 -33.41 -1.15 0.46
CA GLN A 37 -34.06 -2.26 -0.25
C GLN A 37 -33.38 -2.42 -1.60
N MET A 38 -33.00 -3.65 -1.92
CA MET A 38 -32.41 -4.02 -3.20
C MET A 38 -33.11 -5.28 -3.69
N ASN A 39 -33.69 -5.20 -4.88
CA ASN A 39 -34.23 -6.34 -5.62
C ASN A 39 -33.89 -6.16 -7.11
N ASP A 40 -34.33 -7.11 -7.95
CA ASP A 40 -34.01 -7.11 -9.38
C ASP A 40 -34.60 -5.92 -10.16
N GLU A 41 -35.57 -5.21 -9.57
CA GLU A 41 -36.31 -4.12 -10.23
C GLU A 41 -35.88 -2.73 -9.74
N LYS A 42 -35.46 -2.59 -8.48
CA LYS A 42 -35.15 -1.30 -7.86
C LYS A 42 -34.14 -1.41 -6.72
N ILE A 43 -33.38 -0.33 -6.56
CA ILE A 43 -32.53 -0.09 -5.40
C ILE A 43 -33.00 1.21 -4.74
N LEU A 44 -33.48 1.11 -3.51
CA LEU A 44 -33.94 2.26 -2.71
C LEU A 44 -33.05 2.38 -1.47
N ILE A 45 -32.43 3.55 -1.30
CA ILE A 45 -31.59 3.84 -0.14
C ILE A 45 -31.99 5.23 0.38
N PHE A 46 -32.50 5.27 1.62
CA PHE A 46 -32.83 6.52 2.31
C PHE A 46 -32.02 6.65 3.58
N HIS A 47 -31.43 7.82 3.75
CA HIS A 47 -30.78 8.26 4.98
C HIS A 47 -31.43 9.56 5.40
N ILE A 48 -32.06 9.57 6.57
CA ILE A 48 -32.71 10.76 7.13
C ILE A 48 -32.12 11.05 8.50
N TYR A 49 -31.76 12.30 8.72
CA TYR A 49 -31.20 12.80 9.97
C TYR A 49 -32.17 13.83 10.55
N LEU A 50 -32.78 13.51 11.69
CA LEU A 50 -33.69 14.44 12.38
C LEU A 50 -33.04 14.93 13.67
N PRO A 51 -33.11 16.22 14.00
CA PRO A 51 -32.67 16.72 15.31
C PRO A 51 -33.32 15.91 16.44
N THR A 52 -32.52 15.52 17.43
CA THR A 52 -33.00 14.83 18.63
C THR A 52 -32.33 15.41 19.87
N ASN A 53 -32.99 15.26 21.02
CA ASN A 53 -32.44 15.59 22.34
C ASN A 53 -31.74 14.39 23.00
N GLU A 54 -31.67 13.25 22.31
CA GLU A 54 -31.01 12.05 22.82
C GLU A 54 -29.48 12.18 22.72
N GLU A 55 -28.78 11.59 23.68
CA GLU A 55 -27.31 11.59 23.69
C GLU A 55 -26.75 10.74 22.54
N PRO A 56 -25.66 11.17 21.88
CA PRO A 56 -25.05 10.40 20.80
C PRO A 56 -24.61 9.02 21.28
N ALA A 57 -25.14 7.96 20.66
CA ALA A 57 -24.72 6.58 20.94
C ALA A 57 -23.32 6.28 20.39
N MET A 58 -22.86 7.08 19.42
CA MET A 58 -21.52 7.06 18.87
C MET A 58 -20.95 8.47 18.88
N LEU A 59 -19.87 8.69 19.63
CA LEU A 59 -18.99 9.81 19.37
C LEU A 59 -18.27 9.49 18.06
N PRO A 60 -18.25 10.39 17.05
CA PRO A 60 -17.43 10.18 15.88
C PRO A 60 -16.00 9.91 16.38
N GLY A 61 -15.42 8.78 15.99
CA GLY A 61 -14.02 8.50 16.28
C GLY A 61 -13.20 9.73 15.90
N ASN A 62 -12.15 10.04 16.66
CA ASN A 62 -11.34 11.22 16.37
C ASN A 62 -10.64 11.03 15.02
N ILE A 63 -11.34 11.43 13.94
CA ILE A 63 -10.90 11.26 12.55
C ILE A 63 -9.56 11.96 12.37
N GLU A 64 -9.31 13.05 13.07
CA GLU A 64 -8.03 13.75 13.05
C GLU A 64 -6.90 12.88 13.65
N ALA A 65 -7.16 12.19 14.76
CA ALA A 65 -6.20 11.25 15.34
C ALA A 65 -5.99 10.02 14.44
N GLU A 66 -7.04 9.51 13.82
CA GLU A 66 -6.95 8.37 12.88
C GLU A 66 -6.20 8.75 11.59
N ILE A 67 -6.48 9.93 11.03
CA ILE A 67 -5.75 10.51 9.90
C ILE A 67 -4.30 10.73 10.28
N ARG A 68 -3.99 11.33 11.45
CA ARG A 68 -2.60 11.50 11.90
C ARG A 68 -1.88 10.17 12.06
N GLN A 69 -2.54 9.15 12.62
CA GLN A 69 -1.96 7.82 12.80
C GLN A 69 -1.71 7.12 11.45
N ARG A 70 -2.62 7.26 10.49
CA ARG A 70 -2.46 6.73 9.13
C ARG A 70 -1.40 7.52 8.34
N MET A 71 -1.37 8.85 8.46
CA MET A 71 -0.35 9.72 7.85
C MET A 71 1.04 9.46 8.42
N ALA A 72 1.18 9.17 9.71
CA ALA A 72 2.46 8.80 10.31
C ALA A 72 3.03 7.54 9.65
N LYS A 73 2.19 6.52 9.41
CA LYS A 73 2.57 5.31 8.66
C LYS A 73 2.94 5.63 7.21
N VAL A 74 2.20 6.50 6.54
CA VAL A 74 2.53 6.94 5.17
C VAL A 74 3.85 7.71 5.14
N SER A 75 4.13 8.60 6.10
CA SER A 75 5.40 9.32 6.18
C SER A 75 6.59 8.37 6.38
N SER A 76 6.43 7.30 7.18
CA SER A 76 7.49 6.29 7.31
C SER A 76 7.73 5.54 5.99
N TYR A 77 6.68 5.31 5.19
CA TYR A 77 6.80 4.65 3.89
C TYR A 77 7.41 5.58 2.82
N VAL A 78 7.03 6.86 2.83
CA VAL A 78 7.63 7.91 1.98
C VAL A 78 9.11 8.09 2.32
N ASN A 79 9.48 8.15 3.60
CA ASN A 79 10.88 8.27 4.02
C ASN A 79 11.72 7.06 3.61
N VAL A 80 11.17 5.84 3.66
CA VAL A 80 11.86 4.63 3.19
C VAL A 80 11.97 4.60 1.66
N ALA A 81 10.91 4.98 0.95
CA ALA A 81 10.92 5.07 -0.51
C ALA A 81 11.89 6.16 -1.01
N ASP A 82 11.89 7.32 -0.38
CA ASP A 82 12.79 8.43 -0.70
C ASP A 82 14.25 8.10 -0.35
N ASP A 83 14.52 7.39 0.75
CA ASP A 83 15.87 6.87 1.07
C ASP A 83 16.32 5.84 0.01
N LEU A 84 15.43 4.92 -0.40
CA LEU A 84 15.73 3.96 -1.47
C LEU A 84 15.96 4.66 -2.82
N ILE A 85 15.14 5.66 -3.17
CA ILE A 85 15.28 6.46 -4.40
C ILE A 85 16.56 7.32 -4.33
N ALA A 86 16.88 7.92 -3.19
CA ALA A 86 18.10 8.70 -3.00
C ALA A 86 19.34 7.81 -3.11
N ARG A 87 19.35 6.63 -2.48
CA ARG A 87 20.40 5.63 -2.64
C ARG A 87 20.52 5.17 -4.09
N ALA A 88 19.41 4.95 -4.78
CA ALA A 88 19.41 4.59 -6.20
C ALA A 88 19.94 5.72 -7.10
N ARG A 89 19.60 6.98 -6.82
CA ARG A 89 20.10 8.16 -7.55
C ARG A 89 21.58 8.38 -7.30
N ILE A 90 22.06 8.23 -6.06
CA ILE A 90 23.49 8.33 -5.72
C ILE A 90 24.28 7.21 -6.42
N ALA A 91 23.73 5.99 -6.48
CA ALA A 91 24.33 4.89 -7.22
C ALA A 91 24.41 5.12 -8.74
N GLN A 92 23.60 6.04 -9.30
CA GLN A 92 23.61 6.38 -10.73
C GLN A 92 24.62 7.50 -11.09
N ILE A 93 25.16 8.26 -10.13
CA ILE A 93 25.96 9.47 -10.43
C ILE A 93 27.47 9.20 -10.60
N GLN A 94 27.95 7.97 -10.42
CA GLN A 94 29.29 7.59 -10.87
C GLN A 94 29.28 6.28 -11.65
N PRO A 95 29.31 6.30 -13.00
CA PRO A 95 29.73 5.15 -13.76
C PRO A 95 31.26 5.09 -13.73
N GLN A 96 31.86 4.94 -12.54
CA GLN A 96 33.12 4.20 -12.54
C GLN A 96 32.71 2.80 -12.98
N LYS A 97 33.19 2.36 -14.14
CA LYS A 97 33.05 0.98 -14.59
C LYS A 97 33.76 0.11 -13.56
N MET A 98 33.06 -0.23 -12.48
CA MET A 98 33.62 -1.04 -11.42
C MET A 98 33.75 -2.45 -11.98
N SER A 99 34.98 -2.91 -12.17
CA SER A 99 35.26 -4.25 -12.68
C SER A 99 35.07 -5.29 -11.59
N CYS A 100 34.54 -6.46 -11.97
CA CYS A 100 34.46 -7.64 -11.12
C CYS A 100 35.86 -8.02 -10.65
N ALA A 101 36.04 -8.14 -9.33
CA ALA A 101 37.32 -8.49 -8.70
C ALA A 101 37.88 -9.85 -9.16
N TYR A 102 37.05 -10.74 -9.70
CA TYR A 102 37.47 -12.09 -10.10
C TYR A 102 37.68 -12.25 -11.61
N CYS A 103 36.78 -11.71 -12.44
CA CYS A 103 36.81 -11.96 -13.89
C CYS A 103 36.97 -10.71 -14.74
N GLY A 104 37.03 -9.52 -14.14
CA GLY A 104 37.18 -8.24 -14.86
C GLY A 104 35.97 -7.79 -15.68
N ASP A 105 34.85 -8.53 -15.68
CA ASP A 105 33.59 -8.07 -16.29
C ASP A 105 33.01 -6.87 -15.55
N VAL A 106 31.99 -6.22 -16.13
CA VAL A 106 31.24 -5.17 -15.44
C VAL A 106 30.65 -5.71 -14.13
N GLY A 107 31.07 -5.12 -13.02
CA GLY A 107 30.60 -5.41 -11.68
C GLY A 107 29.28 -4.70 -11.41
N SER A 108 28.35 -5.45 -10.82
CA SER A 108 26.96 -5.00 -10.56
C SER A 108 26.46 -5.40 -9.17
N ASN A 109 27.24 -6.18 -8.43
CA ASN A 109 26.91 -6.71 -7.11
C ASN A 109 28.12 -6.62 -6.16
N GLN A 110 27.90 -6.91 -4.88
CA GLN A 110 28.95 -6.94 -3.86
C GLN A 110 28.93 -8.25 -3.09
N TYR A 111 30.08 -8.90 -2.93
CA TYR A 111 30.26 -10.13 -2.13
C TYR A 111 31.46 -9.94 -1.19
N ASN A 112 31.24 -10.05 0.13
CA ASN A 112 32.27 -9.81 1.15
C ASN A 112 33.07 -8.52 0.93
N GLY A 113 32.38 -7.43 0.61
CA GLY A 113 33.01 -6.12 0.33
C GLY A 113 33.60 -5.97 -1.08
N LYS A 114 33.82 -7.06 -1.83
CA LYS A 114 34.37 -7.03 -3.19
C LYS A 114 33.28 -6.81 -4.24
N ILE A 115 33.55 -5.98 -5.24
CA ILE A 115 32.64 -5.78 -6.38
C ILE A 115 32.73 -6.98 -7.31
N VAL A 116 31.58 -7.55 -7.69
CA VAL A 116 31.49 -8.76 -8.51
C VAL A 116 30.42 -8.62 -9.60
N CYS A 117 30.64 -9.27 -10.75
CA CYS A 117 29.60 -9.37 -11.78
C CYS A 117 28.49 -10.33 -11.32
N THR A 118 27.30 -10.20 -11.91
CA THR A 118 26.14 -11.05 -11.61
C THR A 118 26.45 -12.55 -11.68
N SER A 119 27.27 -12.98 -12.65
CA SER A 119 27.59 -14.40 -12.81
C SER A 119 28.52 -14.91 -11.68
N CYS A 120 29.56 -14.15 -11.31
CA CYS A 120 30.43 -14.51 -10.19
C CYS A 120 29.65 -14.51 -8.87
N PHE A 121 28.77 -13.52 -8.68
CA PHE A 121 27.93 -13.41 -7.49
C PHE A 121 27.07 -14.66 -7.25
N LYS A 122 26.44 -15.19 -8.31
CA LYS A 122 25.61 -16.40 -8.23
C LYS A 122 26.39 -17.62 -7.73
N TYR A 123 27.61 -17.83 -8.23
CA TYR A 123 28.44 -18.95 -7.79
C TYR A 123 29.03 -18.73 -6.39
N LEU A 124 29.42 -17.49 -6.06
CA LEU A 124 29.96 -17.13 -4.75
C LEU A 124 28.93 -17.30 -3.62
N ILE A 125 27.66 -16.93 -3.84
CA ILE A 125 26.59 -17.18 -2.86
C ILE A 125 26.37 -18.68 -2.64
N LYS A 126 26.43 -19.46 -3.72
CA LYS A 126 26.05 -20.87 -3.68
C LYS A 126 27.14 -21.77 -3.11
N TYR A 127 28.40 -21.50 -3.43
CA TYR A 127 29.52 -22.39 -3.13
C TYR A 127 30.59 -21.74 -2.24
N GLY A 128 30.69 -20.41 -2.24
CA GLY A 128 31.73 -19.68 -1.50
C GLY A 128 33.00 -19.45 -2.32
N GLU A 129 33.78 -18.44 -1.91
CA GLU A 129 34.99 -17.98 -2.61
C GLU A 129 36.07 -19.08 -2.75
N ASN A 130 36.24 -19.93 -1.73
CA ASN A 130 37.27 -20.97 -1.70
C ASN A 130 36.79 -22.33 -2.23
N SER A 131 35.63 -22.38 -2.87
CA SER A 131 35.06 -23.64 -3.38
C SER A 131 35.74 -24.11 -4.67
N LYS A 132 35.77 -25.43 -4.88
CA LYS A 132 36.27 -26.02 -6.13
C LYS A 132 35.39 -25.60 -7.31
N GLU A 133 34.08 -25.56 -7.09
CA GLU A 133 33.05 -25.20 -8.07
C GLU A 133 33.21 -23.77 -8.58
N PHE A 134 33.53 -22.82 -7.69
CA PHE A 134 33.79 -21.44 -8.11
C PHE A 134 35.09 -21.31 -8.92
N ASN A 135 36.14 -22.02 -8.52
CA ASN A 135 37.43 -22.02 -9.22
C ASN A 135 37.34 -22.63 -10.62
N GLU A 136 36.61 -23.75 -10.77
CA GLU A 136 36.37 -24.38 -12.07
C GLU A 136 35.56 -23.45 -13.00
N TYR A 137 34.51 -22.81 -12.45
CA TYR A 137 33.72 -21.81 -13.17
C TYR A 137 34.60 -20.63 -13.63
N LEU A 138 35.41 -20.08 -12.73
CA LEU A 138 36.24 -18.91 -13.00
C LEU A 138 37.29 -19.23 -14.08
N THR A 139 37.91 -20.39 -13.99
CA THR A 139 38.90 -20.87 -14.98
C THR A 139 38.29 -20.96 -16.38
N ARG A 140 37.14 -21.62 -16.53
CA ARG A 140 36.45 -21.71 -17.82
C ARG A 140 36.11 -20.33 -18.38
N LYS A 141 35.58 -19.46 -17.52
CA LYS A 141 35.18 -18.11 -17.90
C LYS A 141 36.35 -17.23 -18.34
N LEU A 142 37.51 -17.37 -17.71
CA LEU A 142 38.72 -16.65 -18.10
C LEU A 142 39.29 -17.19 -19.42
N ILE A 143 39.31 -18.51 -19.62
CA ILE A 143 39.78 -19.13 -20.88
C ILE A 143 38.97 -18.60 -22.08
N ASP A 144 37.64 -18.53 -21.95
CA ASP A 144 36.77 -18.04 -23.03
C ASP A 144 36.99 -16.56 -23.37
N LYS A 145 37.63 -15.77 -22.49
CA LYS A 145 37.96 -14.36 -22.76
C LYS A 145 39.25 -14.16 -23.56
N TRP A 146 40.13 -15.16 -23.59
CA TRP A 146 41.43 -15.10 -24.30
C TRP A 146 41.41 -15.84 -25.65
N LYS A 147 40.24 -16.34 -26.06
CA LYS A 147 39.97 -16.81 -27.43
C LYS A 147 39.41 -15.67 -28.27
#